data_AF-A0A2N5H2W1-F1
#
_entry.id   AF-A0A2N5H2W1-F1
#
_cell.length_a   1.000
_cell.length_b   1.000
_cell.length_c   1.000
_cell.angle_alpha   90.00
_cell.angle_beta   90.00
_cell.angle_gamma   90.00
#
_symmetry.space_group_name_H-M   'P 1'
#
loop_
_entity.id
_entity.type
_entity.pdbx_description
1 polymer ?
#
loop_
_entity_poly.entity_id
_entity_poly.type
_entity_poly.pdbx_seq_one_letter_code
_entity_poly.pdbx_strand_id
1 'polypeptide(L)'
;MKLIDELYELYRNKLTGDEEDIDMLAFAFLEEMSRDDLLKIIQDLDKQELYDLMGLYLIESLKGKFAQDEFGGDHRTHLYQSRNVH
;
A
#
# COMPACT_ATOMS: atom_id res chain seq x y z
N MET A 1 13.46 12.20 8.56
CA MET A 1 12.05 12.68 8.45
C MET A 1 11.51 12.60 9.85
N LYS A 2 10.99 13.68 10.46
CA LYS A 2 10.65 13.68 11.90
C LYS A 2 9.83 12.46 12.35
N LEU A 3 8.83 12.05 11.57
CA LEU A 3 7.99 10.89 11.88
C LEU A 3 8.77 9.56 11.85
N ILE A 4 9.57 9.33 10.80
CA ILE A 4 10.36 8.10 10.67
C ILE A 4 11.43 8.05 11.76
N ASP A 5 12.04 9.19 12.07
CA ASP A 5 13.04 9.31 13.13
C ASP A 5 12.40 9.05 14.52
N GLU A 6 11.19 9.57 14.76
CA GLU A 6 10.42 9.33 15.99
C GLU A 6 9.96 7.87 16.13
N LEU A 7 9.43 7.26 15.06
CA LEU A 7 9.06 5.84 15.04
C LEU A 7 10.30 4.96 15.23
N TYR A 8 11.41 5.28 14.56
CA TYR A 8 12.67 4.59 14.74
C TYR A 8 13.12 4.67 16.20
N GLU A 9 13.12 5.84 16.83
CA GLU A 9 13.52 5.96 18.24
C GLU A 9 12.56 5.25 19.21
N LEU A 10 11.26 5.20 18.92
CA LEU A 10 10.27 4.51 19.75
C LEU A 10 10.41 2.98 19.70
N TYR A 11 10.85 2.45 18.55
CA TYR A 11 10.87 1.02 18.27
C TYR A 11 12.28 0.41 18.10
N ARG A 12 13.35 1.20 18.02
CA ARG A 12 14.75 0.72 17.83
C ARG A 12 15.21 -0.31 18.86
N ASN A 13 14.64 -0.28 20.07
CA ASN A 13 14.98 -1.20 21.15
C ASN A 13 14.01 -2.40 21.24
N LYS A 14 12.99 -2.43 20.38
CA LYS A 14 11.97 -3.48 20.29
C LYS A 14 12.08 -4.31 19.01
N LEU A 15 12.81 -3.82 18.00
CA LEU A 15 13.11 -4.54 16.78
C LEU A 15 14.21 -5.59 17.05
N THR A 16 13.86 -6.86 16.93
CA THR A 16 14.83 -7.97 16.96
C THR A 16 15.67 -8.07 15.69
N GLY A 17 15.25 -7.37 14.62
CA GLY A 17 16.06 -7.12 13.42
C GLY A 17 15.53 -7.75 12.14
N ASP A 18 14.39 -8.45 12.17
CA ASP A 18 13.80 -9.05 10.96
C ASP A 18 12.80 -8.08 10.29
N GLU A 19 12.74 -8.12 8.95
CA GLU A 19 11.85 -7.27 8.14
C GLU A 19 10.36 -7.45 8.51
N GLU A 20 9.96 -8.66 8.94
CA GLU A 20 8.60 -8.95 9.42
C GLU A 20 8.23 -8.15 10.68
N ASP A 21 9.18 -7.86 11.56
CA ASP A 21 8.93 -7.07 12.78
C ASP A 21 8.60 -5.62 12.43
N ILE A 22 9.19 -5.08 11.36
CA ILE A 22 9.00 -3.69 10.93
C ILE A 22 7.60 -3.50 10.36
N ASP A 23 7.16 -4.40 9.50
CA ASP A 23 5.81 -4.37 8.92
C ASP A 23 4.76 -4.50 10.02
N MET A 24 4.94 -5.45 10.95
CA MET A 24 4.00 -5.65 12.06
C MET A 24 3.90 -4.40 12.96
N LEU A 25 5.01 -3.74 13.24
CA LEU A 25 5.02 -2.51 14.03
C LEU A 25 4.38 -1.33 13.30
N ALA A 26 4.63 -1.18 12.00
CA ALA A 26 3.99 -0.15 11.19
C ALA A 26 2.47 -0.34 11.17
N PHE A 27 2.00 -1.58 11.02
CA PHE A 27 0.56 -1.88 11.09
C PHE A 27 -0.04 -1.60 12.47
N ALA A 28 0.60 -2.05 13.55
CA ALA A 28 0.10 -1.82 14.91
C ALA A 28 0.03 -0.32 15.24
N PHE A 29 1.05 0.45 14.83
CA PHE A 29 1.06 1.89 14.98
C PHE A 29 -0.11 2.55 14.24
N LEU A 30 -0.32 2.18 12.96
CA LEU A 30 -1.40 2.74 12.14
C LEU A 30 -2.80 2.36 12.64
N GLU A 31 -2.97 1.15 13.19
CA GLU A 31 -4.25 0.67 13.73
C GLU A 31 -4.71 1.48 14.96
N GLU A 32 -3.77 1.98 15.76
CA GLU A 32 -4.06 2.84 16.92
C GLU A 32 -4.39 4.30 16.53
N MET A 33 -4.14 4.70 15.28
CA MET A 33 -4.35 6.08 14.83
C MET A 33 -5.79 6.37 14.43
N SER A 34 -6.30 7.52 14.88
CA SER A 34 -7.53 8.06 14.32
C SER A 34 -7.27 8.69 12.93
N ARG A 35 -8.34 8.86 12.15
CA ARG A 35 -8.28 9.59 10.87
C ARG A 35 -7.69 10.99 11.03
N ASP A 36 -8.01 11.68 12.12
CA ASP A 36 -7.52 13.04 12.34
C ASP A 36 -6.03 13.05 12.68
N ASP A 37 -5.52 12.02 13.36
CA ASP A 37 -4.11 11.90 13.66
C ASP A 37 -3.29 11.60 12.40
N LEU A 38 -3.82 10.75 11.50
CA LEU A 38 -3.22 10.52 10.18
C LEU A 38 -3.17 11.81 9.34
N LEU A 39 -4.22 12.63 9.40
CA LEU A 39 -4.24 13.91 8.69
C LEU A 39 -3.24 14.92 9.26
N LYS A 40 -3.02 14.94 10.58
CA LYS A 40 -1.96 15.76 11.19
C LYS A 40 -0.58 15.33 10.69
N ILE A 41 -0.31 14.02 10.65
CA ILE A 41 0.95 13.51 10.09
C ILE A 41 1.15 14.01 8.66
N ILE A 42 0.13 13.88 7.81
CA ILE A 42 0.21 14.32 6.41
C ILE A 42 0.45 15.84 6.30
N GLN A 43 -0.10 16.65 7.21
CA GLN A 43 0.12 18.10 7.24
C GLN A 43 1.54 18.48 7.64
N ASP A 44 2.20 17.64 8.44
CA ASP A 44 3.57 17.86 8.91
C ASP A 44 4.64 17.42 7.90
N LEU A 45 4.25 16.68 6.85
CA LEU A 45 5.15 16.27 5.77
C LEU A 45 5.61 17.47 4.94
N ASP A 46 6.89 17.50 4.60
CA ASP A 46 7.38 18.44 3.60
C ASP A 46 6.92 18.06 2.18
N LYS A 47 7.14 18.96 1.22
CA LYS A 47 6.68 18.77 -0.15
C LYS A 47 7.24 17.51 -0.82
N GLN A 48 8.50 17.16 -0.55
CA GLN A 48 9.14 15.97 -1.11
C GLN A 48 8.53 14.72 -0.47
N GLU A 49 8.40 14.71 0.85
CA GLU A 49 7.82 13.59 1.60
C GLU A 49 6.37 13.31 1.18
N LEU A 50 5.57 14.37 1.01
CA LEU A 50 4.21 14.28 0.47
C LEU A 50 4.20 13.75 -0.97
N TYR A 51 5.14 14.18 -1.81
CA TYR A 51 5.26 13.69 -3.19
C TYR A 51 5.59 12.19 -3.22
N ASP A 52 6.50 11.75 -2.36
CA ASP A 52 6.89 10.35 -2.25
C ASP A 52 5.73 9.48 -1.75
N LEU A 53 5.01 9.93 -0.71
CA LEU A 53 3.81 9.27 -0.19
C LEU A 53 2.73 9.12 -1.27
N MET A 54 2.41 10.22 -1.96
CA MET A 54 1.42 10.22 -3.03
C MET A 54 1.87 9.37 -4.23
N GLY A 55 3.16 9.40 -4.56
CA GLY A 55 3.74 8.60 -5.63
C GLY A 55 3.60 7.10 -5.37
N LEU A 56 3.97 6.65 -4.17
CA LEU A 56 3.84 5.25 -3.76
C LEU A 56 2.38 4.79 -3.85
N TYR A 57 1.45 5.55 -3.26
CA TYR A 57 0.02 5.23 -3.31
C TYR A 57 -0.49 5.12 -4.74
N LEU A 58 -0.15 6.07 -5.61
CA LEU A 58 -0.59 6.06 -7.02
C LEU A 58 -0.01 4.87 -7.79
N ILE A 59 1.28 4.59 -7.63
CA ILE A 59 1.96 3.49 -8.32
C ILE A 59 1.36 2.14 -7.90
N GLU A 60 1.23 1.88 -6.61
CA GLU A 60 0.68 0.61 -6.11
C GLU A 60 -0.80 0.45 -6.49
N SER A 61 -1.59 1.52 -6.40
CA SER A 61 -2.99 1.50 -6.84
C SER A 61 -3.12 1.20 -8.34
N LEU A 62 -2.25 1.79 -9.16
CA LEU A 62 -2.23 1.54 -10.60
C LEU A 62 -1.80 0.10 -10.91
N LYS A 63 -0.73 -0.41 -10.29
CA LYS A 63 -0.31 -1.81 -10.43
C LYS A 63 -1.46 -2.76 -10.09
N GLY A 64 -2.13 -2.54 -8.97
CA GLY A 64 -3.29 -3.35 -8.56
C GLY A 64 -4.42 -3.31 -9.58
N LYS A 65 -4.71 -2.15 -10.16
CA LYS A 65 -5.73 -2.00 -11.20
C LYS A 65 -5.35 -2.71 -12.50
N PHE A 66 -4.11 -2.58 -12.95
CA PHE A 66 -3.63 -3.28 -14.14
C PHE A 66 -3.63 -4.81 -13.95
N ALA A 67 -3.24 -5.30 -12.78
CA ALA A 67 -3.34 -6.72 -12.47
C ALA A 67 -4.80 -7.20 -12.51
N GLN A 68 -5.74 -6.45 -11.93
CA GLN A 68 -7.17 -6.78 -12.02
C GLN A 68 -7.69 -6.78 -13.47
N ASP A 69 -7.22 -5.87 -14.32
CA ASP A 69 -7.59 -5.83 -15.74
C ASP A 69 -6.97 -6.99 -16.53
N GLU A 70 -5.74 -7.41 -16.22
CA GLU A 70 -5.09 -8.59 -16.82
C GLU A 70 -5.80 -9.90 -16.42
N PHE A 71 -6.23 -10.05 -15.16
CA PHE A 71 -6.99 -11.21 -14.71
C PHE A 71 -8.49 -11.15 -15.09
N GLY A 72 -9.05 -9.95 -15.29
CA GLY A 72 -10.45 -9.71 -15.66
C GLY A 72 -10.72 -9.64 -17.17
N GLY A 73 -9.68 -9.54 -17.99
CA GLY A 73 -9.74 -9.34 -19.44
C GLY A 73 -9.95 -10.62 -20.28
N ASP A 74 -9.77 -11.82 -19.71
CA ASP A 74 -9.77 -13.08 -20.50
C ASP A 74 -10.87 -14.08 -20.10
N HIS A 75 -11.99 -13.59 -19.55
CA HIS A 75 -13.21 -14.39 -19.33
C HIS A 75 -14.40 -13.86 -20.15
N ARG A 76 -14.16 -13.27 -21.32
CA ARG A 76 -15.23 -12.81 -22.23
C ARG A 76 -15.09 -13.24 -23.69
N THR A 77 -14.25 -14.24 -23.99
CA THR A 77 -13.98 -14.66 -25.37
C THR A 77 -13.91 -16.18 -25.56
N HIS A 78 -14.80 -16.97 -24.96
CA HIS A 78 -14.99 -18.38 -25.37
C HIS A 78 -16.45 -18.88 -25.33
N LEU A 79 -17.43 -18.00 -25.57
CA LEU A 79 -18.84 -18.41 -25.75
C LEU A 79 -19.34 -18.32 -27.21
N TYR A 80 -18.45 -18.44 -28.19
CA TYR A 80 -18.84 -18.64 -29.59
C TYR A 80 -17.95 -19.67 -30.29
N GLN A 81 -18.18 -20.95 -29.99
CA GLN A 81 -18.07 -21.96 -31.03
C GLN A 81 -18.98 -23.17 -30.72
N SER A 82 -20.29 -22.95 -30.82
CA SER A 82 -21.19 -24.06 -31.11
C SER A 82 -20.88 -24.52 -32.54
N ARG A 83 -19.97 -25.49 -32.65
CA ARG A 83 -19.74 -26.25 -33.87
C ARG A 83 -20.96 -27.14 -34.07
N ASN A 84 -21.83 -26.74 -35.00
CA ASN A 84 -22.73 -27.67 -35.66
C ASN A 84 -21.88 -28.83 -36.21
N VAL A 85 -22.07 -30.03 -35.66
CA VAL A 85 -21.57 -31.27 -36.27
C VAL A 85 -22.72 -32.27 -36.27
N HIS A 86 -23.20 -32.48 -37.50
CA HIS A 86 -23.97 -33.59 -38.07
C HIS A 86 -25.22 -34.13 -37.36
#